data_AF-A0AAX2CIG4-F1
#
_entry.id   AF-A0AAX2CIG4-F1
#
_cell.length_a   1.000
_cell.length_b   1.000
_cell.length_c   1.000
_cell.angle_alpha   90.00
_cell.angle_beta   90.00
_cell.angle_gamma   90.00
#
_symmetry.space_group_name_H-M   'P 1'
#
loop_
_entity.id
_entity.type
_entity.pdbx_description
1 polymer ?
#
loop_
_entity_poly.entity_id
_entity_poly.type
_entity_poly.pdbx_seq_one_letter_code
_entity_poly.pdbx_strand_id
1 'polypeptide(L)' 'MKPDFLQAIQNAVGHIEHIHIEESGADSLLIHHDDPNKLTQVAKTLESQNFYSAIRHNGQTSFIEVVNK' A
#
# COMPACT_ATOMS: atom_id res chain seq x y z
N MET A 1 -10.41 -9.22 -6.68
CA MET A 1 -9.97 -7.83 -6.92
C MET A 1 -9.83 -7.58 -8.43
N LYS A 2 -10.03 -6.35 -8.94
CA LYS A 2 -9.75 -6.07 -10.36
C LYS A 2 -8.23 -6.19 -10.60
N PRO A 3 -7.75 -7.02 -11.54
CA PRO A 3 -6.32 -7.17 -11.84
C PRO A 3 -5.61 -5.83 -12.07
N ASP A 4 -6.33 -4.87 -12.66
CA ASP A 4 -5.83 -3.53 -12.97
C ASP A 4 -5.44 -2.72 -11.73
N PHE A 5 -6.15 -2.90 -10.61
CA PHE A 5 -5.87 -2.11 -9.40
C PHE A 5 -4.61 -2.60 -8.68
N LEU A 6 -4.43 -3.93 -8.55
CA LEU A 6 -3.19 -4.49 -8.03
C LEU A 6 -1.99 -4.10 -8.90
N GLN A 7 -2.15 -4.17 -10.23
CA GLN A 7 -1.10 -3.74 -11.16
C GLN A 7 -0.78 -2.25 -11.01
N ALA A 8 -1.79 -1.40 -10.82
CA ALA A 8 -1.59 0.04 -10.61
C ALA A 8 -0.79 0.32 -9.34
N ILE A 9 -1.08 -0.37 -8.23
CA ILE A 9 -0.30 -0.25 -6.98
C ILE A 9 1.12 -0.78 -7.17
N GLN A 10 1.30 -1.95 -7.81
CA GLN A 10 2.64 -2.49 -8.09
C GLN A 10 3.47 -1.54 -8.96
N ASN A 11 2.87 -0.89 -9.96
CA ASN A 11 3.57 0.11 -10.77
C ASN A 11 3.93 1.36 -9.95
N ALA A 12 3.04 1.78 -9.05
CA ALA A 12 3.22 2.97 -8.23
C ALA A 12 4.36 2.81 -7.22
N VAL A 13 4.45 1.65 -6.55
CA VAL A 13 5.34 1.47 -5.39
C VAL A 13 6.37 0.35 -5.56
N GLY A 14 6.35 -0.42 -6.65
CA GLY A 14 7.24 -1.57 -6.89
C GLY A 14 8.73 -1.24 -7.05
N HIS A 15 9.09 0.04 -7.15
CA HIS A 15 10.47 0.52 -7.10
C HIS A 15 11.00 0.67 -5.66
N ILE A 16 10.12 0.60 -4.66
CA ILE A 16 10.48 0.61 -3.24
C ILE A 16 10.81 -0.84 -2.86
N GLU A 17 12.08 -1.06 -2.49
CA GLU A 17 12.57 -2.41 -2.15
C GLU A 17 11.77 -3.03 -1.00
N HIS A 18 11.58 -4.35 -1.07
CA HIS A 18 11.00 -5.18 0.00
C HIS A 18 9.60 -4.80 0.48
N ILE A 19 8.76 -4.25 -0.41
CA ILE A 19 7.32 -4.12 -0.12
C ILE A 19 6.61 -5.47 -0.23
N HIS A 20 5.72 -5.75 0.71
CA HIS A 20 4.77 -6.87 0.61
C HIS A 20 3.36 -6.32 0.41
N ILE A 21 2.66 -6.81 -0.61
CA ILE A 21 1.29 -6.40 -0.92
C ILE A 21 0.39 -7.63 -0.77
N GLU A 22 -0.66 -7.52 0.04
CA GLU A 22 -1.69 -8.55 0.19
C GLU A 22 -3.08 -7.98 -0.12
N GLU A 23 -3.98 -8.85 -0.59
CA GLU A 23 -5.38 -8.49 -0.77
C GLU A 23 -6.11 -8.51 0.57
N SER A 24 -6.88 -7.46 0.87
CA SER A 24 -7.76 -7.38 2.03
C SER A 24 -9.18 -7.07 1.60
N GLY A 25 -10.09 -8.01 1.84
CA GLY A 25 -11.47 -7.90 1.39
C GLY A 25 -11.60 -7.83 -0.15
N ALA A 26 -12.74 -7.32 -0.62
CA ALA A 26 -13.02 -7.25 -2.06
C ALA A 26 -12.32 -6.09 -2.78
N ASP A 27 -12.08 -4.99 -2.06
CA ASP A 27 -11.75 -3.68 -2.63
C ASP A 27 -10.57 -2.97 -1.93
N SER A 28 -9.72 -3.68 -1.17
CA SER A 28 -8.53 -3.05 -0.56
C SER A 28 -7.26 -3.90 -0.61
N LEU A 29 -6.11 -3.23 -0.66
CA LEU A 29 -4.79 -3.84 -0.57
C LEU A 29 -4.13 -3.37 0.72
N LEU A 30 -3.40 -4.28 1.36
CA LEU A 30 -2.53 -3.93 2.48
C LEU A 30 -1.09 -3.97 2.01
N ILE A 31 -0.35 -2.90 2.26
CA ILE A 31 1.06 -2.80 1.95
C ILE A 31 1.83 -2.77 3.25
N HIS A 32 2.72 -3.75 3.41
CA HIS A 32 3.57 -3.94 4.57
C HIS A 32 5.01 -3.64 4.20
N HIS A 33 5.75 -3.11 5.17
CA HIS A 33 7.19 -2.93 5.07
C HIS A 33 7.80 -2.93 6.48
N ASP A 34 8.94 -3.59 6.67
CA ASP A 34 9.60 -3.70 7.98
C ASP A 34 10.20 -2.36 8.46
N ASP A 35 10.74 -1.56 7.54
CA ASP A 35 11.19 -0.19 7.80
C ASP A 35 10.02 0.83 7.77
N PRO A 36 9.72 1.53 8.88
CA PRO A 36 8.67 2.55 8.94
C PRO A 36 8.93 3.78 8.05
N ASN A 37 10.20 4.07 7.72
CA ASN A 37 10.53 5.17 6.79
C ASN A 37 10.11 4.80 5.36
N LYS A 38 10.28 3.54 4.98
CA LYS A 38 9.84 3.03 3.68
C LYS A 38 8.32 2.97 3.61
N LEU A 39 7.65 2.57 4.70
CA LEU A 39 6.19 2.69 4.79
C LEU A 39 5.74 4.14 4.57
N THR A 40 6.41 5.10 5.20
CA THR A 40 6.13 6.54 4.98
C THR A 40 6.38 6.97 3.53
N GLN A 41 7.42 6.44 2.88
CA GLN A 41 7.70 6.70 1.47
C GLN A 41 6.60 6.14 0.56
N VAL A 42 6.13 4.91 0.80
CA VAL A 42 5.01 4.29 0.09
C VAL A 42 3.76 5.18 0.21
N ALA A 43 3.40 5.63 1.41
CA ALA A 43 2.22 6.48 1.62
C ALA A 43 2.29 7.77 0.80
N LYS A 44 3.44 8.46 0.80
CA LYS A 44 3.67 9.69 0.01
C LYS A 44 3.57 9.44 -1.50
N THR A 45 4.11 8.32 -1.96
CA THR A 45 4.05 7.93 -3.38
C THR A 45 2.63 7.60 -3.83
N LEU A 46 1.82 6.99 -2.96
CA LEU A 46 0.41 6.72 -3.23
C LEU A 46 -0.42 8.00 -3.25
N GLU A 47 -0.21 8.90 -2.28
CA GLU A 47 -0.85 10.20 -2.21
C GLU A 47 -0.56 11.05 -3.46
N SER A 48 0.71 11.10 -3.90
CA SER A 48 1.10 11.87 -5.10
C SER A 48 0.49 11.33 -6.40
N GLN A 49 0.09 10.07 -6.41
CA GLN A 49 -0.60 9.41 -7.52
C GLN A 49 -2.13 9.36 -7.33
N ASN A 50 -2.67 10.05 -6.33
CA ASN A 50 -4.10 10.14 -6.01
C ASN A 50 -4.74 8.80 -5.60
N PHE A 51 -3.97 7.86 -5.07
CA PHE A 51 -4.54 6.66 -4.47
C PHE A 51 -5.13 6.96 -3.09
N TYR A 52 -6.31 6.42 -2.82
CA TYR A 52 -6.93 6.50 -1.49
C TYR A 52 -6.23 5.52 -0.56
N SER A 53 -5.33 6.03 0.29
CA SER A 53 -4.56 5.21 1.22
C SER A 53 -4.51 5.80 2.62
N ALA A 54 -4.36 4.93 3.63
CA ALA A 54 -4.21 5.32 5.02
C ALA A 54 -3.21 4.42 5.74
N ILE A 55 -2.33 5.01 6.56
CA ILE A 55 -1.49 4.23 7.48
C ILE A 55 -2.37 3.72 8.62
N ARG A 56 -2.26 2.42 8.89
CA ARG A 56 -2.95 1.69 9.96
C ARG A 56 -1.93 1.05 10.89
N HIS A 57 -2.34 0.85 12.13
CA HIS A 57 -1.53 0.19 13.15
C HIS A 57 -2.33 -0.99 13.73
N ASN A 58 -1.69 -2.15 13.83
CA ASN A 58 -2.21 -3.32 14.52
C ASN A 58 -1.17 -3.81 15.52
N GLY A 59 -1.35 -3.44 16.78
CA GLY A 59 -0.35 -3.66 17.83
C GLY A 59 0.95 -2.92 17.52
N GLN A 60 2.04 -3.66 17.33
CA GLN A 60 3.36 -3.11 17.00
C GLN A 60 3.61 -3.00 15.49
N THR A 61 2.70 -3.52 14.66
CA THR A 61 2.87 -3.54 13.22
C THR A 61 2.15 -2.36 12.59
N SER A 62 2.80 -1.71 11.62
CA SER A 62 2.22 -0.64 10.81
C SER A 62 2.13 -1.08 9.35
N PHE A 63 1.04 -0.76 8.69
CA PHE A 63 0.81 -1.09 7.28
C PHE A 63 -0.01 0.02 6.61
N ILE A 64 -0.05 0.03 5.29
CA ILE A 64 -0.90 0.95 4.52
C ILE A 64 -2.07 0.18 3.98
N GLU A 65 -3.27 0.64 4.27
CA GLU A 65 -4.50 0.21 3.62
C GLU A 65 -4.77 1.10 2.42
N VAL A 66 -4.89 0.52 1.22
CA VAL A 66 -5.23 1.23 -0.02
C VAL A 66 -6.59 0.74 -0.51
N VAL A 67 -7.52 1.65 -0.71
CA VAL A 67 -8.91 1.35 -1.10
C VAL A 67 -9.09 1.62 -2.58
N ASN A 68 -9.68 0.66 -3.29
CA ASN A 68 -10.12 0.80 -4.67
C ASN A 68 -11.43 1.61 -4.69
N LYS A 69 -11.34 2.90 -5.05
CA LYS A 69 -12.48 3.80 -5.08
C LYS A 69 -12.69 4.40 -6.47
#